data_AF-A0A8F9TZ93-F1
#
_entry.id   AF-A0A8F9TZ93-F1
#
_cell.length_a   1.000
_cell.length_b   1.000
_cell.length_c   1.000
_cell.angle_alpha   90.00
_cell.angle_beta   90.00
_cell.angle_gamma   90.00
#
_symmetry.space_group_name_H-M   'P 1'
#
loop_
_entity.id
_entity.type
_entity.pdbx_description
1 polymer ?
#
loop_
_entity_poly.entity_id
_entity_poly.type
_entity_poly.pdbx_seq_one_letter_code
_entity_poly.pdbx_strand_id
1 'polypeptide(L)'
;MNRTTPAVIWWTLWSGILLGLVAIYTGLRPTIPASAAAGIRYLPLAPLLVAVLIRWVALPRVTQIRAAFPLFIVGLAFAEACGLMGLFLVPDLAAAYFILALLGLAQLAPVFAGRFEA
;
A
#
# COMPACT_ATOMS: atom_id res chain seq x y z
N MET A 1 -6.12 10.45 30.65
CA MET A 1 -6.77 9.91 29.43
C MET A 1 -5.91 10.35 28.25
N ASN A 2 -5.02 9.48 27.76
CA ASN A 2 -4.05 9.85 26.73
C ASN A 2 -4.80 10.10 25.42
N ARG A 3 -4.84 11.36 24.96
CA ARG A 3 -5.27 11.68 23.60
C ARG A 3 -4.19 11.15 22.67
N THR A 4 -4.42 10.01 22.03
CA THR A 4 -3.58 9.60 20.91
C THR A 4 -3.71 10.67 19.84
N THR A 5 -2.60 11.32 19.48
CA THR A 5 -2.65 12.34 18.43
C THR A 5 -3.00 11.65 17.11
N PRO A 6 -3.77 12.32 16.23
CA PRO A 6 -4.10 11.77 14.92
C PRO A 6 -2.87 11.24 14.17
N ALA A 7 -1.71 11.90 14.25
CA ALA A 7 -0.50 11.42 13.59
C ALA A 7 -0.05 10.02 14.04
N VAL A 8 -0.16 9.69 15.33
CA VAL A 8 0.24 8.38 15.86
C VAL A 8 -0.60 7.25 15.24
N ILE A 9 -1.90 7.48 15.04
CA ILE A 9 -2.80 6.48 14.44
C ILE A 9 -2.38 6.19 13.01
N TRP A 10 -2.08 7.24 12.23
CA TRP A 10 -1.73 7.11 10.82
C TRP A 10 -0.39 6.41 10.64
N TRP A 11 0.61 6.78 11.46
CA TRP A 11 1.92 6.13 11.47
C TRP A 11 1.82 4.65 11.86
N THR A 12 1.04 4.34 12.91
CA THR A 12 0.83 2.96 13.35
C THR A 12 0.22 2.10 12.25
N LEU A 13 -0.81 2.60 11.55
CA LEU A 13 -1.45 1.88 10.45
C LEU A 13 -0.49 1.68 9.27
N TRP A 14 0.23 2.73 8.88
CA TRP A 14 1.20 2.66 7.79
C TRP A 14 2.31 1.64 8.08
N SER A 15 2.91 1.70 9.28
CA SER A 15 3.97 0.77 9.66
C SER A 15 3.44 -0.65 9.82
N GLY A 16 2.22 -0.82 10.32
CA GLY A 16 1.58 -2.12 10.47
C GLY A 16 1.38 -2.82 9.12
N ILE A 17 0.84 -2.11 8.13
CA ILE A 17 0.66 -2.64 6.77
C ILE A 17 2.01 -2.93 6.11
N LEU A 18 2.98 -2.03 6.24
CA LEU A 18 4.33 -2.25 5.71
C LEU A 18 4.97 -3.52 6.29
N LEU A 19 4.96 -3.65 7.62
CA LEU A 19 5.52 -4.81 8.31
C LEU A 19 4.75 -6.09 7.96
N GLY A 20 3.43 -6.03 7.84
CA GLY A 20 2.58 -7.14 7.41
C GLY A 20 2.97 -7.64 6.02
N LEU A 21 3.09 -6.73 5.04
CA LEU A 21 3.52 -7.07 3.69
C LEU A 21 4.92 -7.70 3.67
N VAL A 22 5.87 -7.13 4.42
CA VAL A 22 7.23 -7.70 4.53
C VAL A 22 7.18 -9.11 5.14
N ALA A 23 6.43 -9.31 6.22
CA ALA A 23 6.29 -10.60 6.88
C ALA A 23 5.63 -11.65 5.98
N ILE A 24 4.60 -11.26 5.21
CA ILE A 24 3.97 -12.12 4.22
C ILE A 24 4.97 -12.52 3.14
N TYR A 25 5.69 -11.56 2.55
CA TYR A 25 6.64 -11.85 1.48
C TYR A 25 7.81 -12.75 1.93
N THR A 26 8.32 -12.54 3.15
CA THR A 26 9.44 -13.35 3.67
C THR A 26 9.00 -14.71 4.21
N GLY A 27 7.81 -14.79 4.81
CA GLY A 27 7.26 -16.02 5.38
C GLY A 27 6.58 -16.93 4.35
N LEU A 28 5.92 -16.35 3.35
CA LEU A 28 5.31 -17.07 2.23
C LEU A 28 6.19 -16.88 1.01
N ARG A 29 7.13 -17.82 0.80
CA ARG A 29 7.83 -17.98 -0.48
C ARG A 29 7.11 -19.05 -1.30
N PRO A 30 6.11 -18.70 -2.12
CA PRO A 30 5.43 -19.68 -2.96
C PRO A 30 6.44 -20.33 -3.92
N THR A 31 6.53 -21.66 -3.88
CA THR A 31 7.32 -22.49 -4.82
C THR A 31 6.53 -22.82 -6.09
N ILE A 32 5.51 -22.01 -6.41
CA ILE A 32 4.59 -22.28 -7.50
C ILE A 32 5.35 -22.17 -8.83
N PRO A 33 5.29 -23.20 -9.70
CA PRO A 33 5.95 -23.15 -11.00
C PRO A 33 5.42 -21.98 -11.83
N ALA A 34 6.35 -21.20 -12.38
CA ALA A 34 6.07 -20.03 -13.17
C ALA A 34 5.29 -20.39 -14.45
N SER A 35 4.00 -20.04 -14.50
CA SER A 35 3.21 -20.06 -15.73
C SER A 35 2.03 -19.09 -15.63
N ALA A 36 2.32 -17.80 -15.46
CA ALA A 36 1.30 -16.78 -15.67
C ALA A 36 1.12 -16.55 -17.19
N ALA A 37 -0.11 -16.65 -17.68
CA ALA A 37 -0.43 -16.25 -19.04
C ALA A 37 -0.04 -14.78 -19.25
N ALA A 38 0.52 -14.44 -20.42
CA ALA A 38 1.07 -13.11 -20.70
C ALA A 38 0.11 -11.95 -20.38
N GLY A 39 -1.21 -12.16 -20.49
CA GLY A 39 -2.23 -11.17 -20.18
C GLY A 39 -2.42 -10.85 -18.68
N ILE A 40 -2.15 -11.80 -17.78
CA ILE A 40 -2.34 -11.61 -16.32
C ILE A 40 -1.10 -10.95 -15.70
N ARG A 41 0.04 -11.00 -16.39
CA ARG A 41 1.34 -10.55 -15.88
C ARG A 41 1.30 -9.12 -15.35
N TYR A 42 0.60 -8.21 -16.03
CA TYR A 42 0.55 -6.79 -15.67
C TYR A 42 -0.62 -6.41 -14.74
N LEU A 43 -1.51 -7.36 -14.45
CA LEU A 43 -2.69 -7.12 -13.61
C LEU A 43 -2.35 -6.53 -12.23
N PRO A 44 -1.26 -6.95 -11.53
CA PRO A 44 -0.90 -6.35 -10.24
C PRO A 44 -0.49 -4.87 -10.31
N LEU A 45 -0.21 -4.31 -11.51
CA LEU A 45 0.09 -2.88 -11.65
C LEU A 45 -1.16 -2.00 -11.51
N ALA A 46 -2.34 -2.51 -11.85
CA ALA A 46 -3.58 -1.75 -11.77
C ALA A 46 -3.85 -1.17 -10.37
N PRO A 47 -3.79 -1.95 -9.27
CA PRO A 47 -3.99 -1.39 -7.93
C PRO A 47 -2.89 -0.40 -7.54
N LEU A 48 -1.63 -0.59 -7.96
CA LEU A 48 -0.56 0.38 -7.71
C LEU A 48 -0.85 1.75 -8.35
N LEU A 49 -1.35 1.77 -9.59
CA LEU A 49 -1.73 3.01 -10.27
C LEU A 49 -2.82 3.73 -9.48
N VAL A 50 -3.81 3.01 -8.95
CA VAL A 50 -4.86 3.59 -8.10
C VAL A 50 -4.26 4.19 -6.83
N ALA A 51 -3.32 3.51 -6.16
CA ALA A 51 -2.63 4.04 -4.99
C ALA A 51 -1.87 5.34 -5.29
N VAL A 52 -1.17 5.41 -6.43
CA VAL A 52 -0.48 6.62 -6.91
C VAL A 52 -1.50 7.75 -7.15
N LEU A 53 -2.61 7.48 -7.83
CA LEU A 53 -3.66 8.48 -8.05
C LEU A 53 -4.25 8.97 -6.73
N ILE A 54 -4.50 8.08 -5.76
CA ILE A 54 -4.97 8.48 -4.44
C ILE A 54 -3.97 9.44 -3.80
N ARG A 55 -2.67 9.12 -3.81
CA ARG A 55 -1.64 9.92 -3.14
C ARG A 55 -1.45 11.32 -3.73
N TRP A 56 -1.42 11.42 -5.06
CA TRP A 56 -1.04 12.65 -5.76
C TRP A 56 -2.25 13.46 -6.25
N VAL A 57 -3.39 12.82 -6.47
CA VAL A 57 -4.59 13.45 -7.05
C VAL A 57 -5.65 13.61 -5.96
N ALA A 58 -6.06 12.53 -5.27
CA ALA A 58 -7.18 12.61 -4.34
C ALA A 58 -6.80 13.29 -3.01
N LEU A 59 -5.77 12.78 -2.35
CA LEU A 59 -5.41 13.15 -0.97
C LEU A 59 -5.01 14.62 -0.80
N PRO A 60 -4.26 15.27 -1.72
CA PRO A 60 -3.91 16.68 -1.61
C PRO A 60 -5.11 17.63 -1.73
N ARG A 61 -6.23 17.18 -2.32
CA ARG A 61 -7.45 17.98 -2.52
C ARG A 61 -8.39 17.94 -1.31
N VAL A 62 -8.13 17.07 -0.34
CA VAL A 62 -9.02 16.90 0.82
C VAL A 62 -8.51 17.70 2.01
N THR A 63 -9.38 18.53 2.56
CA THR A 63 -9.08 19.39 3.73
C THR A 63 -9.63 18.85 5.05
N GLN A 64 -10.57 17.89 4.99
CA GLN A 64 -11.20 17.31 6.18
C GLN A 64 -10.60 15.96 6.53
N ILE A 65 -10.22 15.78 7.80
CA ILE A 65 -9.66 14.52 8.31
C ILE A 65 -10.59 13.32 8.08
N ARG A 66 -11.91 13.52 8.22
CA ARG A 66 -12.94 12.47 8.05
C ARG A 66 -12.97 11.87 6.64
N ALA A 67 -12.58 12.66 5.63
CA ALA A 67 -12.48 12.19 4.25
C ALA A 67 -11.06 11.74 3.87
N ALA A 68 -10.03 12.37 4.45
CA ALA A 68 -8.63 12.04 4.15
C ALA A 68 -8.23 10.66 4.70
N PHE A 69 -8.72 10.30 5.89
CA PHE A 69 -8.33 9.05 6.56
C PHE A 69 -8.81 7.78 5.83
N PRO A 70 -10.08 7.67 5.39
CA PRO A 70 -10.50 6.53 4.56
C PRO A 70 -9.72 6.44 3.24
N LEU A 71 -9.49 7.57 2.57
CA LEU A 71 -8.70 7.60 1.32
C LEU A 71 -7.27 7.09 1.52
N PHE A 72 -6.65 7.46 2.63
CA PHE A 72 -5.33 6.94 3.00
C PHE A 72 -5.33 5.43 3.17
N ILE A 73 -6.29 4.87 3.93
CA ILE A 73 -6.41 3.42 4.12
C ILE A 73 -6.62 2.71 2.79
N VAL A 74 -7.50 3.23 1.94
CA VAL A 74 -7.77 2.67 0.61
C VAL A 74 -6.50 2.72 -0.26
N GLY A 75 -5.75 3.82 -0.21
CA GLY A 75 -4.45 3.92 -0.88
C GLY A 75 -3.46 2.85 -0.43
N LEU A 76 -3.35 2.61 0.89
CA LEU A 76 -2.48 1.57 1.43
C LEU A 76 -2.91 0.17 0.98
N ALA A 77 -4.20 -0.12 1.04
CA ALA A 77 -4.75 -1.40 0.60
C ALA A 77 -4.47 -1.66 -0.89
N PHE A 78 -4.58 -0.65 -1.74
CA PHE A 78 -4.23 -0.75 -3.16
C PHE A 78 -2.72 -0.95 -3.39
N ALA A 79 -1.86 -0.25 -2.64
CA ALA A 79 -0.42 -0.47 -2.73
C ALA A 79 -0.03 -1.89 -2.28
N GLU A 80 -0.63 -2.38 -1.19
CA GLU A 80 -0.41 -3.74 -0.69
C GLU A 80 -0.94 -4.81 -1.66
N ALA A 81 -2.12 -4.58 -2.25
CA ALA A 81 -2.72 -5.48 -3.23
C ALA A 81 -1.80 -5.73 -4.44
N CYS A 82 -1.05 -4.73 -4.90
CA CYS A 82 -0.01 -4.92 -5.93
C CYS A 82 1.01 -5.99 -5.53
N GLY A 83 1.50 -5.93 -4.29
CA GLY A 83 2.50 -6.87 -3.77
C GLY A 83 1.94 -8.27 -3.60
N LEU A 84 0.75 -8.38 -2.98
CA LEU A 84 0.07 -9.67 -2.78
C LEU A 84 -0.32 -10.33 -4.11
N MET A 85 -0.90 -9.56 -5.04
CA MET A 85 -1.24 -10.07 -6.37
C MET A 85 0.01 -10.50 -7.13
N GLY A 86 1.12 -9.74 -7.05
CA GLY A 86 2.39 -10.15 -7.65
C GLY A 86 2.91 -11.47 -7.05
N LEU A 87 2.82 -11.63 -5.73
CA LEU A 87 3.24 -12.83 -5.03
C LEU A 87 2.44 -14.07 -5.44
N PHE A 88 1.12 -13.95 -5.58
CA PHE A 88 0.23 -15.09 -5.85
C PHE A 88 -0.06 -15.34 -7.33
N LEU A 89 -0.16 -14.29 -8.16
CA LEU A 89 -0.55 -14.41 -9.58
C LEU A 89 0.65 -14.49 -10.53
N VAL A 90 1.79 -13.91 -10.16
CA VAL A 90 2.97 -13.78 -11.03
C VAL A 90 4.24 -14.09 -10.23
N PRO A 91 4.39 -15.34 -9.71
CA PRO A 91 5.46 -15.70 -8.79
C PRO A 91 6.88 -15.49 -9.36
N ASP A 92 7.04 -15.55 -10.69
CA ASP A 92 8.28 -15.25 -11.40
C ASP A 92 8.72 -13.79 -11.29
N LEU A 93 7.78 -12.87 -11.07
CA LEU A 93 8.02 -11.43 -10.87
C LEU A 93 7.69 -10.97 -9.45
N ALA A 94 7.48 -11.89 -8.50
CA ALA A 94 7.08 -11.56 -7.13
C ALA A 94 7.99 -10.53 -6.47
N ALA A 95 9.31 -10.63 -6.68
CA ALA A 95 10.27 -9.67 -6.15
C ALA A 95 10.08 -8.26 -6.72
N ALA A 96 9.81 -8.14 -8.02
CA ALA A 96 9.55 -6.85 -8.66
C ALA A 96 8.28 -6.21 -8.12
N TYR A 97 7.19 -6.98 -8.04
CA TYR A 97 5.92 -6.49 -7.49
C TYR A 97 5.98 -6.17 -6.01
N PHE A 98 6.77 -6.92 -5.24
CA PHE A 98 7.04 -6.61 -3.85
C PHE A 98 7.77 -5.27 -3.70
N ILE A 99 8.83 -5.04 -4.47
CA ILE A 99 9.55 -3.75 -4.47
C ILE A 99 8.61 -2.61 -4.87
N LEU A 100 7.78 -2.81 -5.91
CA LEU A 100 6.80 -1.82 -6.34
C LEU A 100 5.75 -1.52 -5.25
N ALA A 101 5.29 -2.54 -4.52
CA ALA A 101 4.39 -2.36 -3.40
C ALA A 101 5.05 -1.61 -2.24
N LEU A 102 6.33 -1.90 -1.93
CA LEU A 102 7.10 -1.14 -0.94
C LEU A 102 7.22 0.33 -1.33
N LEU A 103 7.52 0.63 -2.59
CA LEU A 103 7.55 2.00 -3.11
C LEU A 103 6.17 2.66 -3.06
N GLY A 104 5.12 1.91 -3.39
CA GLY A 104 3.72 2.33 -3.31
C GLY A 104 3.27 2.68 -1.90
N LEU A 105 3.71 1.91 -0.89
CA LEU A 105 3.49 2.22 0.51
C LEU A 105 4.36 3.39 0.97
N ALA A 106 5.63 3.45 0.55
CA ALA A 106 6.56 4.51 0.92
C ALA A 106 6.06 5.90 0.48
N GLN A 107 5.55 6.04 -0.76
CA GLN A 107 4.96 7.31 -1.20
C GLN A 107 3.75 7.73 -0.35
N LEU A 108 3.03 6.77 0.25
CA LEU A 108 1.88 7.01 1.11
C LEU A 108 2.27 7.31 2.55
N ALA A 109 3.55 7.43 2.91
CA ALA A 109 3.97 7.76 4.27
C ALA A 109 3.19 8.99 4.82
N PRO A 110 2.65 8.93 6.05
CA PRO A 110 1.71 9.92 6.58
C PRO A 110 2.39 11.21 7.08
N VAL A 111 3.36 11.73 6.33
CA VAL A 111 4.08 12.98 6.63
C VAL A 111 3.13 14.19 6.69
N PHE A 112 2.02 14.13 5.96
CA PHE A 112 0.99 15.16 5.94
C PHE A 112 0.01 15.09 7.12
N ALA A 113 0.09 14.07 7.98
CA ALA A 113 -0.85 13.88 9.09
C ALA A 113 -0.80 15.02 10.12
N GLY A 114 0.35 15.68 10.27
CA GLY A 114 0.51 16.86 11.13
C GLY A 114 -0.39 18.06 10.73
N ARG A 115 -0.92 18.08 9.49
CA ARG A 115 -1.87 19.11 9.05
C ARG A 115 -3.24 19.01 9.72
N PHE A 116 -3.54 17.86 10.34
CA PHE A 116 -4.84 17.58 10.96
C PHE A 116 -4.79 17.56 12.49
N GLU A 117 -3.65 17.95 13.08
CA GLU A 117 -3.51 18.19 14.51
C GLU A 117 -3.95 19.64 14.80
N ALA A 118 -5.27 19.84 14.88
CA ALA A 118 -5.90 21.09 15.33
C ALA A 118 -6.31 21.00 16.81
#